data_AF-A0A2S5TH51-F1
#
_entry.id   AF-A0A2S5TH51-F1
#
_cell.length_a   1.000
_cell.length_b   1.000
_cell.length_c   1.000
_cell.angle_alpha   90.00
_cell.angle_beta   90.00
_cell.angle_gamma   90.00
#
_symmetry.space_group_name_H-M   'P 1'
#
loop_
_entity.id
_entity.type
_entity.pdbx_description
1 polymer ?
#
loop_
_entity_poly.entity_id
_entity_poly.type
_entity_poly.pdbx_seq_one_letter_code
_entity_poly.pdbx_strand_id
1 'polypeptide(L)'
;MSKVPCKECGALILPVTAERTGGVCMACKSGIRKNIEASKDYRAREKDLEKTCTFRALWRSLHHRIYGEAGGLGALNQTEQKYWALNILEGEVYNGGFDQYFYNSSGSLYLLTVEALMEIGATDALSLLEQAKVVIFGQKSVPEDTVERRQLIRSLWPELPPSLDAIDKAYWEKFSRLGERIERYAVDNGLVEAQPVLQADAAASRGLI
;
A
#
# COMPACT_ATOMS: atom_id res chain seq x y z
N MET A 1 -14.42 -26.65 -36.31
CA MET A 1 -13.63 -27.58 -35.47
C MET A 1 -14.04 -27.40 -34.02
N SER A 2 -14.42 -28.47 -33.31
CA SER A 2 -14.72 -28.38 -31.88
C SER A 2 -13.41 -28.23 -31.08
N LYS A 3 -13.44 -27.40 -30.03
CA LYS A 3 -12.31 -27.29 -29.10
C LYS A 3 -12.28 -28.52 -28.19
N VAL A 4 -11.11 -28.89 -27.72
CA VAL A 4 -10.91 -30.01 -26.78
C VAL A 4 -10.41 -29.48 -25.43
N PRO A 5 -10.81 -30.05 -24.29
CA PRO A 5 -10.36 -29.60 -22.98
C PRO A 5 -8.89 -29.98 -22.72
N CYS A 6 -8.14 -29.07 -22.11
CA CYS A 6 -6.82 -29.34 -21.55
C CYS A 6 -6.91 -30.42 -20.47
N LYS A 7 -6.03 -31.44 -20.54
CA LYS A 7 -6.00 -32.54 -19.56
C LYS A 7 -5.74 -32.12 -18.12
N GLU A 8 -5.07 -30.99 -17.89
CA GLU A 8 -4.72 -30.53 -16.55
C GLU A 8 -5.71 -29.51 -15.96
N CYS A 9 -6.08 -28.49 -16.73
CA CYS A 9 -6.89 -27.36 -16.23
C CYS A 9 -8.27 -27.25 -16.86
N GLY A 10 -8.65 -28.17 -17.74
CA GLY A 10 -9.96 -28.17 -18.42
C GLY A 10 -10.16 -27.06 -19.46
N ALA A 11 -9.25 -26.10 -19.59
CA ALA A 11 -9.37 -25.00 -20.54
C ALA A 11 -9.49 -25.50 -22.00
N LEU A 12 -10.46 -24.97 -22.75
CA LEU A 12 -10.71 -25.36 -24.14
C LEU A 12 -9.60 -24.89 -25.08
N ILE A 13 -8.91 -25.83 -25.73
CA ILE A 13 -7.81 -25.60 -26.68
C ILE A 13 -8.14 -26.12 -28.08
N LEU A 14 -7.41 -25.64 -29.08
CA LEU A 14 -7.54 -26.14 -30.45
C LEU A 14 -7.00 -27.58 -30.53
N PRO A 15 -7.61 -28.46 -31.35
CA PRO A 15 -7.10 -29.83 -31.56
C PRO A 15 -5.62 -29.88 -31.95
N VAL A 16 -5.19 -28.99 -32.85
CA VAL A 16 -3.76 -28.86 -33.26
C VAL A 16 -2.86 -28.50 -32.08
N THR A 17 -3.35 -27.71 -31.12
CA THR A 17 -2.59 -27.42 -29.90
C THR A 17 -2.49 -28.67 -29.04
N ALA A 18 -3.59 -29.39 -28.83
CA ALA A 18 -3.61 -30.62 -28.06
C ALA A 18 -2.67 -31.69 -28.63
N GLU A 19 -2.64 -31.85 -29.96
CA GLU A 19 -1.72 -32.78 -30.62
C GLU A 19 -0.25 -32.39 -30.38
N ARG A 20 0.10 -31.11 -30.57
CA ARG A 20 1.47 -30.61 -30.39
C ARG A 20 1.97 -30.62 -28.94
N THR A 21 1.08 -30.56 -27.97
CA THR A 21 1.44 -30.44 -26.55
C THR A 21 1.15 -31.69 -25.72
N GLY A 22 0.65 -32.77 -26.34
CA GLY A 22 0.25 -33.98 -25.61
C GLY A 22 -1.08 -33.86 -24.85
N GLY A 23 -1.90 -32.87 -25.20
CA GLY A 23 -3.24 -32.65 -24.66
C GLY A 23 -3.33 -31.57 -23.59
N VAL A 24 -2.28 -30.77 -23.38
CA VAL A 24 -2.28 -29.68 -22.39
C VAL A 24 -2.24 -28.30 -23.05
N CYS A 25 -2.82 -27.28 -22.43
CA CYS A 25 -2.75 -25.92 -22.97
C CYS A 25 -1.32 -25.37 -22.87
N MET A 26 -0.99 -24.35 -23.67
CA MET A 26 0.33 -23.70 -23.62
C MET A 26 0.68 -23.17 -22.21
N ALA A 27 -0.30 -22.63 -21.47
CA ALA A 27 -0.07 -22.13 -20.11
C ALA A 27 0.25 -23.24 -19.10
N CYS A 28 -0.34 -24.44 -19.26
CA CYS A 28 0.00 -25.62 -18.46
C CYS A 28 1.40 -26.11 -18.83
N LYS A 29 1.67 -26.24 -20.13
CA LYS A 29 2.99 -26.65 -20.65
C LYS A 29 4.11 -25.72 -20.18
N SER A 30 3.84 -24.43 -20.08
CA SER A 30 4.79 -23.41 -19.60
C SER A 30 4.78 -23.22 -18.07
N GLY A 31 3.97 -23.98 -17.32
CA GLY A 31 3.90 -23.88 -15.85
C GLY A 31 3.21 -22.63 -15.28
N ILE A 32 2.73 -21.70 -16.12
CA ILE A 32 2.14 -20.42 -15.70
C ILE A 32 0.64 -20.50 -15.38
N ARG A 33 -0.03 -21.63 -15.68
CA ARG A 33 -1.48 -21.77 -15.48
C ARG A 33 -1.93 -21.47 -14.04
N LYS A 34 -1.21 -22.01 -13.05
CA LYS A 34 -1.54 -21.79 -11.63
C LYS A 34 -1.51 -20.30 -11.29
N ASN A 35 -0.49 -19.57 -11.75
CA ASN A 35 -0.36 -18.14 -11.51
C ASN A 35 -1.47 -17.34 -12.18
N ILE A 36 -1.89 -17.73 -13.40
CA ILE A 36 -3.01 -17.09 -14.10
C ILE A 36 -4.31 -17.24 -13.31
N GLU A 37 -4.64 -18.46 -12.87
CA GLU A 37 -5.88 -18.68 -12.12
C GLU A 37 -5.83 -17.99 -10.75
N ALA A 38 -4.71 -18.08 -10.01
CA ALA A 38 -4.53 -17.34 -8.76
C ALA A 38 -4.68 -15.81 -8.95
N SER A 39 -4.18 -15.27 -10.06
CA SER A 39 -4.34 -13.84 -10.40
C SER A 39 -5.80 -13.48 -10.69
N LYS A 40 -6.57 -14.37 -11.32
CA LYS A 40 -8.01 -14.14 -11.55
C LYS A 40 -8.79 -14.19 -10.25
N ASP A 41 -8.51 -15.18 -9.41
CA ASP A 41 -9.15 -15.32 -8.09
C ASP A 41 -8.86 -14.08 -7.23
N TYR A 42 -7.60 -13.62 -7.23
CA TYR A 42 -7.21 -12.36 -6.60
C TYR A 42 -8.05 -11.19 -7.13
N ARG A 43 -8.08 -10.96 -8.45
CA ARG A 43 -8.86 -9.86 -9.05
C ARG A 43 -10.36 -9.95 -8.75
N ALA A 44 -10.91 -11.16 -8.68
CA ALA A 44 -12.31 -11.37 -8.33
C ALA A 44 -12.59 -10.96 -6.87
N ARG A 45 -11.71 -11.36 -5.94
CA ARG A 45 -11.77 -10.95 -4.52
C ARG A 45 -11.62 -9.44 -4.36
N GLU A 46 -10.68 -8.83 -5.07
CA GLU A 46 -10.48 -7.38 -5.05
C GLU A 46 -11.72 -6.61 -5.48
N LYS A 47 -12.36 -7.06 -6.57
CA LYS A 47 -13.61 -6.48 -7.07
C LYS A 47 -14.78 -6.67 -6.10
N ASP A 48 -14.77 -7.74 -5.31
CA ASP A 48 -15.77 -7.98 -4.26
C ASP A 48 -15.53 -7.04 -3.07
N LEU A 49 -14.29 -6.98 -2.58
CA LEU A 49 -13.87 -6.09 -1.51
C LEU A 49 -14.13 -4.61 -1.83
N GLU A 50 -13.96 -4.20 -3.08
CA GLU A 50 -14.30 -2.83 -3.52
C GLU A 50 -15.79 -2.50 -3.41
N LYS A 51 -16.66 -3.48 -3.54
CA LYS A 51 -18.10 -3.27 -3.36
C LYS A 51 -18.49 -3.25 -1.89
N THR A 52 -17.75 -3.96 -1.05
CA THR A 52 -18.11 -4.17 0.36
C THR A 52 -17.35 -3.27 1.33
N CYS A 53 -16.18 -2.73 0.94
CA CYS A 53 -15.33 -1.88 1.77
C CYS A 53 -15.16 -0.50 1.13
N THR A 54 -15.80 0.51 1.74
CA THR A 54 -15.75 1.90 1.26
C THR A 54 -14.34 2.49 1.32
N PHE A 55 -13.54 2.14 2.33
CA PHE A 55 -12.13 2.56 2.43
C PHE A 55 -11.27 2.03 1.28
N ARG A 56 -11.48 0.78 0.86
CA ARG A 56 -10.75 0.18 -0.28
C ARG A 56 -11.15 0.86 -1.60
N ALA A 57 -12.44 1.13 -1.77
CA ALA A 57 -12.94 1.88 -2.93
C ALA A 57 -12.34 3.30 -3.00
N LEU A 58 -12.28 4.00 -1.86
CA LEU A 58 -11.63 5.30 -1.75
C LEU A 58 -10.14 5.21 -2.13
N TRP A 59 -9.39 4.29 -1.52
CA TRP A 59 -7.96 4.11 -1.81
C TRP A 59 -7.70 3.91 -3.31
N ARG A 60 -8.46 3.02 -3.94
CA ARG A 60 -8.34 2.75 -5.38
C ARG A 60 -8.66 3.98 -6.23
N SER A 61 -9.67 4.75 -5.86
CA SER A 61 -10.02 6.02 -6.53
C SER A 61 -8.88 7.03 -6.45
N LEU A 62 -8.30 7.22 -5.27
CA LEU A 62 -7.17 8.13 -5.05
C LEU A 62 -5.93 7.69 -5.85
N HIS A 63 -5.60 6.40 -5.79
CA HIS A 63 -4.49 5.82 -6.55
C HIS A 63 -4.67 6.04 -8.06
N HIS A 64 -5.87 5.80 -8.60
CA HIS A 64 -6.17 6.05 -10.00
C HIS A 64 -5.99 7.53 -10.39
N ARG A 65 -6.36 8.47 -9.50
CA ARG A 65 -6.22 9.91 -9.77
C ARG A 65 -4.76 10.37 -9.71
N ILE A 66 -3.98 9.88 -8.74
CA ILE A 66 -2.56 10.21 -8.59
C ILE A 66 -1.73 9.66 -9.76
N TYR A 67 -1.98 8.42 -10.19
CA TYR A 67 -1.20 7.78 -11.25
C TYR A 67 -1.85 7.86 -12.64
N GLY A 68 -3.00 8.54 -12.74
CA GLY A 68 -3.72 8.78 -13.99
C GLY A 68 -3.21 10.01 -14.75
N GLU A 69 -3.90 10.36 -15.84
CA GLU A 69 -3.47 11.44 -16.76
C GLU A 69 -3.37 12.83 -16.11
N ALA A 70 -4.24 13.14 -15.15
CA ALA A 70 -4.18 14.41 -14.40
C ALA A 70 -2.95 14.49 -13.48
N GLY A 71 -2.44 13.34 -13.03
CA GLY A 71 -1.14 13.16 -12.40
C GLY A 71 -0.91 13.81 -11.03
N GLY A 72 -0.28 13.05 -10.13
CA GLY A 72 0.33 13.55 -8.90
C GLY A 72 -0.66 13.95 -7.80
N LEU A 73 -0.09 14.48 -6.71
CA LEU A 73 -0.82 14.83 -5.50
C LEU A 73 -1.80 15.99 -5.71
N GLY A 74 -1.54 16.87 -6.68
CA GLY A 74 -2.41 18.00 -7.04
C GLY A 74 -3.77 17.60 -7.62
N ALA A 75 -3.93 16.34 -8.04
CA ALA A 75 -5.23 15.79 -8.46
C ALA A 75 -6.19 15.55 -7.28
N LEU A 76 -5.71 15.66 -6.04
CA LEU A 76 -6.44 15.46 -4.80
C LEU A 76 -6.70 16.80 -4.07
N ASN A 77 -7.84 16.91 -3.38
CA ASN A 77 -8.08 18.04 -2.47
C ASN A 77 -7.27 17.87 -1.17
N GLN A 78 -7.19 18.91 -0.33
CA GLN A 78 -6.34 18.89 0.87
C GLN A 78 -6.65 17.74 1.84
N THR A 79 -7.92 17.44 2.07
CA THR A 79 -8.36 16.33 2.94
C THR A 79 -7.93 14.97 2.36
N GLU A 80 -8.12 14.78 1.06
CA GLU A 80 -7.69 13.57 0.36
C GLU A 80 -6.17 13.40 0.36
N GLN A 81 -5.42 14.50 0.22
CA GLN A 81 -3.96 14.49 0.30
C GLN A 81 -3.48 14.05 1.68
N LYS A 82 -4.10 14.55 2.76
CA LYS A 82 -3.78 14.16 4.14
C LYS A 82 -4.11 12.69 4.39
N TYR A 83 -5.30 12.24 3.97
CA TYR A 83 -5.66 10.83 4.02
C TYR A 83 -4.65 9.95 3.26
N TRP A 84 -4.27 10.36 2.05
CA TRP A 84 -3.25 9.67 1.26
C TRP A 84 -1.91 9.58 1.98
N ALA A 85 -1.40 10.69 2.51
CA ALA A 85 -0.12 10.76 3.21
C ALA A 85 -0.09 9.85 4.45
N LEU A 86 -1.19 9.80 5.22
CA LEU A 86 -1.33 8.92 6.37
C LEU A 86 -1.27 7.43 5.99
N ASN A 87 -2.00 7.03 4.94
CA ASN A 87 -1.97 5.64 4.45
C ASN A 87 -0.61 5.26 3.87
N ILE A 88 0.07 6.17 3.18
CA ILE A 88 1.43 5.95 2.69
C ILE A 88 2.41 5.76 3.85
N LEU A 89 2.34 6.59 4.89
CA LEU A 89 3.16 6.41 6.09
C LEU A 89 2.93 5.02 6.69
N GLU A 90 1.66 4.67 6.94
CA GLU A 90 1.28 3.40 7.55
C GLU A 90 1.83 2.22 6.72
N GLY A 91 1.60 2.22 5.41
CA GLY A 91 2.04 1.15 4.52
C GLY A 91 3.56 1.03 4.39
N GLU A 92 4.28 2.15 4.27
CA GLU A 92 5.75 2.13 4.13
C GLU A 92 6.43 1.62 5.41
N VAL A 93 6.00 2.11 6.58
CA VAL A 93 6.59 1.70 7.86
C VAL A 93 6.20 0.26 8.21
N TYR A 94 5.00 -0.19 7.83
CA TYR A 94 4.62 -1.60 7.95
C TYR A 94 5.49 -2.52 7.08
N ASN A 95 5.75 -2.12 5.84
CA ASN A 95 6.47 -2.94 4.87
C ASN A 95 7.98 -2.96 5.08
N GLY A 96 8.57 -1.86 5.52
CA GLY A 96 10.02 -1.73 5.59
C GLY A 96 10.55 -0.66 6.54
N GLY A 97 9.76 -0.18 7.50
CA GLY A 97 10.22 0.78 8.50
C GLY A 97 10.36 2.21 8.00
N PHE A 98 10.84 3.09 8.88
CA PHE A 98 11.00 4.51 8.58
C PHE A 98 12.11 4.79 7.57
N ASP A 99 13.17 3.97 7.49
CA ASP A 99 14.17 4.15 6.43
C ASP A 99 13.56 3.95 5.05
N GLN A 100 12.69 2.96 4.87
CA GLN A 100 11.98 2.76 3.61
C GLN A 100 11.07 3.95 3.29
N TYR A 101 10.29 4.43 4.27
CA TYR A 101 9.45 5.62 4.11
C TYR A 101 10.26 6.83 3.61
N PHE A 102 11.40 7.13 4.23
CA PHE A 102 12.23 8.28 3.84
C PHE A 102 13.03 8.05 2.55
N TYR A 103 13.48 6.83 2.29
CA TYR A 103 14.28 6.47 1.11
C TYR A 103 13.45 6.46 -0.19
N ASN A 104 12.18 6.08 -0.10
CA ASN A 104 11.25 6.07 -1.22
C ASN A 104 10.77 7.49 -1.59
N SER A 105 9.99 7.59 -2.67
CA SER A 105 9.35 8.85 -3.05
C SER A 105 8.44 9.38 -1.94
N SER A 106 7.92 8.49 -1.09
CA SER A 106 7.09 8.73 0.08
C SER A 106 7.67 9.76 1.05
N GLY A 107 9.00 9.85 1.18
CA GLY A 107 9.65 10.85 2.02
C GLY A 107 9.37 12.31 1.61
N SER A 108 8.94 12.56 0.37
CA SER A 108 8.48 13.90 -0.06
C SER A 108 7.17 14.34 0.61
N LEU A 109 6.40 13.38 1.16
CA LEU A 109 5.16 13.64 1.89
C LEU A 109 5.39 14.00 3.36
N TYR A 110 6.65 14.10 3.83
CA TYR A 110 6.97 14.27 5.25
C TYR A 110 6.20 15.41 5.93
N LEU A 111 6.23 16.62 5.37
CA LEU A 111 5.57 17.78 5.97
C LEU A 111 4.03 17.60 6.00
N LEU A 112 3.45 17.13 4.91
CA LEU A 112 2.02 16.84 4.83
C LEU A 112 1.60 15.75 5.83
N THR A 113 2.45 14.75 6.03
CA THR A 113 2.24 13.67 6.99
C THR A 113 2.29 14.19 8.42
N VAL A 114 3.22 15.09 8.73
CA VAL A 114 3.28 15.78 10.03
C VAL A 114 1.98 16.55 10.29
N GLU A 115 1.54 17.35 9.33
CA GLU A 115 0.26 18.10 9.44
C GLU A 115 -0.93 17.16 9.66
N ALA A 116 -1.02 16.08 8.88
CA ALA A 116 -2.12 15.12 8.98
C ALA A 116 -2.12 14.37 10.33
N LEU A 117 -0.94 13.97 10.84
CA LEU A 117 -0.81 13.31 12.14
C LEU A 117 -1.19 14.24 13.29
N MET A 118 -0.83 15.52 13.20
CA MET A 118 -1.27 16.55 14.15
C MET A 118 -2.79 16.70 14.14
N GLU A 119 -3.41 16.76 12.95
CA GLU A 119 -4.85 16.94 12.78
C GLU A 119 -5.66 15.79 13.38
N ILE A 120 -5.22 14.55 13.21
CA ILE A 120 -5.91 13.37 13.78
C ILE A 120 -5.51 13.08 15.24
N GLY A 121 -4.68 13.93 15.85
CA GLY A 121 -4.17 13.78 17.21
C GLY A 121 -3.37 12.50 17.43
N ALA A 122 -2.69 11.98 16.40
CA ALA A 122 -1.83 10.80 16.48
C ALA A 122 -0.44 11.17 17.00
N THR A 123 -0.38 11.77 18.19
CA THR A 123 0.85 12.32 18.80
C THR A 123 1.96 11.29 18.95
N ASP A 124 1.59 10.03 19.23
CA ASP A 124 2.53 8.92 19.34
C ASP A 124 3.25 8.62 18.01
N ALA A 125 2.48 8.53 16.92
CA ALA A 125 3.03 8.26 15.59
C ALA A 125 3.83 9.47 15.07
N LEU A 126 3.36 10.69 15.35
CA LEU A 126 4.08 11.92 15.06
C LEU A 126 5.44 11.95 15.77
N SER A 127 5.47 11.65 17.06
CA SER A 127 6.72 11.64 17.83
C SER A 127 7.72 10.63 17.29
N LEU A 128 7.27 9.44 16.88
CA LEU A 128 8.14 8.42 16.29
C LEU A 128 8.66 8.83 14.90
N LEU A 129 7.81 9.42 14.06
CA LEU A 129 8.20 9.96 12.75
C LEU A 129 9.27 11.06 12.90
N GLU A 130 9.10 11.97 13.85
CA GLU A 130 10.06 13.05 14.14
C GLU A 130 11.38 12.49 14.68
N GLN A 131 11.34 11.49 15.55
CA GLN A 131 12.53 10.80 16.04
C GLN A 131 13.30 10.12 14.89
N ALA A 132 12.61 9.39 14.01
CA ALA A 132 13.23 8.77 12.84
C ALA A 132 13.85 9.81 11.91
N LYS A 133 13.15 10.93 11.67
CA LYS A 133 13.68 12.06 10.91
C LYS A 133 14.98 12.60 11.53
N VAL A 134 15.05 12.74 12.84
CA VAL A 134 16.26 13.24 13.53
C VAL A 134 17.40 12.24 13.43
N VAL A 135 17.12 10.94 13.53
CA VAL A 135 18.13 9.89 13.35
C VAL A 135 18.75 9.93 11.95
N ILE A 136 17.94 10.15 10.91
CA ILE A 136 18.39 10.08 9.51
C ILE A 136 18.98 11.42 9.03
N PHE A 137 18.34 12.54 9.35
CA PHE A 137 18.68 13.86 8.79
C PHE A 137 19.24 14.84 9.81
N GLY A 138 19.25 14.47 11.11
CA GLY A 138 19.61 15.38 12.19
C GLY A 138 18.65 16.56 12.27
N GLN A 139 19.21 17.75 12.48
CA GLN A 139 18.44 19.00 12.54
C GLN A 139 18.07 19.57 11.16
N LYS A 140 18.56 18.99 10.07
CA LYS A 140 18.25 19.46 8.70
C LYS A 140 16.79 19.19 8.35
N SER A 141 16.22 19.95 7.43
CA SER A 141 14.93 19.61 6.82
C SER A 141 15.03 18.29 6.05
N VAL A 142 13.91 17.60 5.88
CA VAL A 142 13.82 16.45 4.98
C VAL A 142 13.77 16.99 3.54
N PRO A 143 14.75 16.67 2.67
CA PRO A 143 14.70 17.14 1.28
C PRO A 143 13.47 16.61 0.54
N GLU A 144 12.83 17.43 -0.29
CA GLU A 144 11.74 16.98 -1.17
C GLU A 144 12.25 16.13 -2.33
N ASP A 145 13.46 16.41 -2.81
CA ASP A 145 14.08 15.64 -3.89
C ASP A 145 14.47 14.23 -3.42
N THR A 146 14.07 13.24 -4.23
CA THR A 146 14.27 11.83 -3.90
C THR A 146 15.74 11.42 -4.07
N VAL A 147 16.47 12.01 -5.02
CA VAL A 147 17.89 11.68 -5.22
C VAL A 147 18.72 12.20 -4.05
N GLU A 148 18.47 13.43 -3.60
CA GLU A 148 19.12 14.03 -2.44
C GLU A 148 18.86 13.23 -1.16
N ARG A 149 17.59 12.88 -0.85
CA ARG A 149 17.28 12.02 0.31
C ARG A 149 18.04 10.70 0.29
N ARG A 150 18.04 10.02 -0.86
CA ARG A 150 18.73 8.73 -1.01
C ARG A 150 20.23 8.85 -0.83
N GLN A 151 20.85 9.93 -1.29
CA GLN A 151 22.28 10.16 -1.07
C GLN A 151 22.60 10.32 0.43
N LEU A 152 21.78 11.09 1.16
CA LEU A 152 21.93 11.25 2.61
C LEU A 152 21.76 9.92 3.34
N ILE A 153 20.71 9.16 3.06
CA ILE A 153 20.45 7.87 3.72
C ILE A 153 21.56 6.85 3.39
N ARG A 154 22.00 6.76 2.14
CA ARG A 154 23.10 5.85 1.77
C ARG A 154 24.41 6.16 2.47
N SER A 155 24.65 7.41 2.85
CA SER A 155 25.85 7.77 3.62
C SER A 155 25.87 7.18 5.04
N LEU A 156 24.70 6.71 5.52
CA LEU A 156 24.55 6.02 6.79
C LEU A 156 24.67 4.49 6.67
N TRP A 157 24.76 3.95 5.46
CA TRP A 157 24.88 2.50 5.22
C TRP A 157 26.33 2.01 5.33
N PRO A 158 26.57 0.74 5.71
CA PRO A 158 25.60 -0.35 5.86
C PRO A 158 24.88 -0.41 7.22
N GLU A 159 25.35 0.31 8.24
CA GLU A 159 24.81 0.23 9.59
C GLU A 159 23.95 1.47 9.89
N LEU A 160 22.68 1.41 9.47
CA LEU A 160 21.69 2.38 9.96
C LEU A 160 21.71 2.40 11.49
N PRO A 161 21.52 3.56 12.13
CA PRO A 161 21.60 3.65 13.58
C PRO A 161 20.64 2.66 14.26
N PRO A 162 21.10 1.84 15.24
CA PRO A 162 20.24 0.88 15.94
C PRO A 162 19.01 1.51 16.60
N SER A 163 19.05 2.82 16.88
CA SER A 163 17.90 3.58 17.36
C SER A 163 16.73 3.58 16.38
N LEU A 164 16.96 3.43 15.07
CA LEU A 164 15.89 3.38 14.08
C LEU A 164 15.06 2.10 14.18
N ASP A 165 15.70 0.94 14.35
CA ASP A 165 15.01 -0.35 14.58
C ASP A 165 14.16 -0.33 15.86
N ALA A 166 14.63 0.35 16.91
CA ALA A 166 13.84 0.55 18.13
C ALA A 166 12.60 1.43 17.88
N ILE A 167 12.72 2.46 17.03
CA ILE A 167 11.60 3.35 16.64
C ILE A 167 10.58 2.57 15.80
N ASP A 168 11.02 1.76 14.83
CA ASP A 168 10.15 0.92 14.01
C ASP A 168 9.33 -0.07 14.87
N LYS A 169 10.00 -0.74 15.82
CA LYS A 169 9.33 -1.64 16.77
C LYS A 169 8.28 -0.91 17.62
N ALA A 170 8.62 0.26 18.16
CA ALA A 170 7.69 1.07 18.93
C ALA A 170 6.49 1.54 18.10
N TYR A 171 6.68 1.77 16.80
CA TYR A 171 5.59 2.09 15.88
C TYR A 171 4.66 0.89 15.66
N TRP A 172 5.22 -0.31 15.45
CA TRP A 172 4.42 -1.53 15.25
C TRP A 172 3.53 -1.87 16.44
N GLU A 173 3.99 -1.66 17.67
CA GLU A 173 3.16 -1.85 18.88
C GLU A 173 1.91 -0.96 18.91
N LYS A 174 1.96 0.18 18.22
CA LYS A 174 0.88 1.17 18.17
C LYS A 174 0.14 1.19 16.84
N PHE A 175 0.52 0.34 15.89
CA PHE A 175 0.07 0.35 14.50
C PHE A 175 -1.46 0.36 14.36
N SER A 176 -2.15 -0.50 15.11
CA SER A 176 -3.62 -0.59 15.06
C SER A 176 -4.32 0.72 15.44
N ARG A 177 -3.73 1.51 16.35
CA ARG A 177 -4.30 2.79 16.80
C ARG A 177 -4.22 3.87 15.73
N LEU A 178 -3.24 3.77 14.81
CA LEU A 178 -3.13 4.73 13.70
C LEU A 178 -4.18 4.42 12.64
N GLY A 179 -4.29 3.17 12.18
CA GLY A 179 -5.29 2.77 11.19
C GLY A 179 -6.72 3.15 11.59
N GLU A 180 -7.11 2.91 12.84
CA GLU A 180 -8.44 3.33 13.36
C GLU A 180 -8.66 4.86 13.30
N ARG A 181 -7.61 5.66 13.48
CA ARG A 181 -7.69 7.13 13.36
C ARG A 181 -7.76 7.58 11.92
N ILE A 182 -7.06 6.90 11.01
CA ILE A 182 -7.11 7.16 9.56
C ILE A 182 -8.52 6.87 9.02
N GLU A 183 -9.10 5.75 9.39
CA GLU A 183 -10.48 5.41 9.01
C GLU A 183 -11.48 6.43 9.56
N ARG A 184 -11.33 6.82 10.83
CA ARG A 184 -12.16 7.86 11.44
C ARG A 184 -12.03 9.21 10.74
N TYR A 185 -10.81 9.59 10.37
CA TYR A 185 -10.55 10.81 9.61
C TYR A 185 -11.32 10.83 8.28
N ALA A 186 -11.35 9.71 7.56
CA ALA A 186 -12.10 9.60 6.32
C ALA A 186 -13.62 9.72 6.53
N VAL A 187 -14.15 9.12 7.60
CA VAL A 187 -15.59 9.24 7.94
C VAL A 187 -15.94 10.67 8.35
N ASP A 188 -15.18 11.25 9.28
CA ASP A 188 -15.45 12.58 9.86
C ASP A 188 -15.36 13.70 8.81
N ASN A 189 -14.54 13.49 7.77
CA ASN A 189 -14.41 14.44 6.66
C ASN A 189 -15.25 14.07 5.42
N GLY A 190 -16.13 13.07 5.52
CA GLY A 190 -17.05 12.68 4.43
C GLY A 190 -16.35 12.11 3.20
N LEU A 191 -15.13 11.56 3.33
CA LEU A 191 -14.45 10.85 2.25
C LEU A 191 -15.05 9.47 1.99
N VAL A 192 -15.66 8.86 3.02
CA VAL A 192 -16.47 7.64 2.92
C VAL A 192 -17.76 7.80 3.70
N GLU A 193 -18.79 7.06 3.31
CA GLU A 193 -19.98 6.89 4.14
C GLU A 193 -19.65 6.03 5.37
N ALA A 194 -20.19 6.39 6.53
CA ALA A 194 -20.06 5.59 7.74
C ALA A 194 -20.73 4.22 7.51
N GLN A 195 -19.94 3.14 7.49
CA GLN A 195 -20.50 1.81 7.48
C GLN A 195 -21.15 1.52 8.84
N PRO A 196 -22.35 0.90 8.90
CA PRO A 196 -22.86 0.40 10.16
C PRO A 196 -21.84 -0.59 10.73
N VAL A 197 -21.41 -0.36 11.98
CA VAL A 197 -20.41 -1.18 12.68
C VAL A 197 -20.90 -2.62 12.75
N LEU A 198 -20.56 -3.43 11.76
CA LEU A 198 -20.62 -4.88 11.88
C LEU A 198 -19.34 -5.27 12.58
N GLN A 199 -19.46 -5.67 13.86
CA GLN A 199 -18.38 -6.33 14.59
C GLN A 199 -17.92 -7.54 13.77
N ALA A 200 -16.77 -7.41 13.10
CA ALA A 200 -16.12 -8.52 12.42
C ALA A 200 -14.61 -8.29 12.48
N ASP A 201 -13.97 -9.08 13.34
CA ASP A 201 -12.54 -9.37 13.48
C ASP A 201 -11.56 -8.53 12.66
N ALA A 202 -10.91 -7.60 13.36
CA ALA A 202 -9.86 -6.67 12.91
C ALA A 202 -8.59 -7.32 12.32
N ALA A 203 -8.61 -8.61 11.97
CA ALA A 203 -7.45 -9.38 11.54
C ALA A 203 -7.52 -9.88 10.09
N ALA A 204 -8.70 -9.95 9.46
CA ALA A 204 -8.83 -10.65 8.16
C ALA A 204 -8.82 -9.74 6.91
N SER A 205 -8.99 -8.42 7.06
CA SER A 205 -9.04 -7.45 5.94
C SER A 205 -7.74 -6.67 5.73
N ARG A 206 -6.70 -6.89 6.56
CA ARG A 206 -5.39 -6.20 6.49
C ARG A 206 -4.48 -6.69 5.36
N GLY A 207 -5.07 -7.26 4.32
CA GLY A 207 -4.37 -7.58 3.09
C GLY A 207 -4.29 -6.34 2.20
N LEU A 208 -3.19 -5.61 2.33
CA LEU A 208 -2.62 -4.74 1.30
C LEU A 208 -3.48 -3.52 0.91
N ILE A 209 -3.04 -2.37 1.43
CA ILE A 209 -3.02 -1.10 0.68
C ILE A 209 -1.94 -1.22 -0.40
#